data_AF-Q7V8U2-F1
#
_entry.id   AF-Q7V8U2-F1
#
_cell.length_a   1.000
_cell.length_b   1.000
_cell.length_c   1.000
_cell.angle_alpha   90.00
_cell.angle_beta   90.00
_cell.angle_gamma   90.00
#
_symmetry.space_group_name_H-M   'P 1'
#
loop_
_entity.id
_entity.type
_entity.pdbx_description
1 polymer ?
#
loop_
_entity_poly.entity_id
_entity_poly.type
_entity_poly.pdbx_seq_one_letter_code
_entity_poly.pdbx_strand_id
1 'polypeptide(L)'
;MGNNNRNKFNTTSKSKSFFPIKQHRFDSSKHPIIQSTQKCAARMTTMLSAQEEQMLEGLTNSLQCNQREAIRIALYEASRSGLKALQSTSRSQERQQQARAMRDALGLSG
;
A
#
# COMPACT_ATOMS: atom_id res chain seq x y z
N MET A 1 -28.23 23.79 -39.78
CA MET A 1 -27.48 23.91 -38.53
C MET A 1 -27.12 22.51 -38.04
N GLY A 2 -25.86 22.08 -38.21
CA GLY A 2 -25.39 20.76 -37.75
C GLY A 2 -23.95 20.89 -37.26
N ASN A 3 -23.76 20.87 -35.95
CA ASN A 3 -22.52 21.22 -35.26
C ASN A 3 -21.39 20.21 -35.53
N ASN A 4 -20.30 20.71 -36.12
CA ASN A 4 -19.01 20.04 -36.22
C ASN A 4 -18.24 20.18 -34.89
N ASN A 5 -18.31 19.17 -34.02
CA ASN A 5 -17.36 19.03 -32.90
C ASN A 5 -16.55 17.73 -33.06
N ARG A 6 -15.69 17.70 -34.09
CA ARG A 6 -14.61 16.70 -34.17
C ARG A 6 -13.44 17.22 -33.32
N ASN A 7 -13.23 16.58 -32.17
CA ASN A 7 -12.15 16.86 -31.22
C ASN A 7 -10.79 16.99 -31.93
N LYS A 8 -10.34 18.23 -32.15
CA LYS A 8 -9.09 18.64 -32.84
C LYS A 8 -7.82 18.03 -32.22
N PHE A 9 -7.91 17.50 -30.99
CA PHE A 9 -6.78 17.00 -30.22
C PHE A 9 -6.71 15.46 -30.12
N ASN A 10 -7.65 14.73 -30.73
CA ASN A 10 -7.62 13.26 -30.82
C ASN A 10 -7.10 12.78 -32.18
N THR A 11 -6.15 13.51 -32.76
CA THR A 11 -5.35 12.99 -33.86
C THR A 11 -4.45 11.89 -33.30
N THR A 12 -4.69 10.66 -33.75
CA THR A 12 -3.83 9.48 -33.55
C THR A 12 -2.51 9.66 -34.29
N SER A 13 -1.74 10.70 -33.93
CA SER A 13 -0.41 10.91 -34.49
C SER A 13 0.49 9.81 -33.94
N LYS A 14 1.24 9.17 -34.84
CA LYS A 14 2.15 8.05 -34.57
C LYS A 14 3.40 8.48 -33.78
N SER A 15 3.26 9.38 -32.81
CA SER A 15 4.37 9.98 -32.05
C SER A 15 4.92 9.09 -30.92
N LYS A 16 4.26 7.97 -30.60
CA LYS A 16 4.70 7.08 -29.51
C LYS A 16 5.94 6.24 -29.87
N SER A 17 6.36 6.19 -31.13
CA SER A 17 7.53 5.42 -31.57
C SER A 17 8.86 6.15 -31.44
N PHE A 18 8.87 7.46 -31.15
CA PHE A 18 10.11 8.27 -31.13
C PHE A 18 10.72 8.45 -29.74
N PHE A 19 10.15 7.89 -28.66
CA PHE A 19 10.73 8.02 -27.33
C PHE A 19 11.86 6.99 -27.14
N PRO A 20 13.15 7.38 -27.03
CA PRO A 20 14.30 6.47 -27.04
C PRO A 20 14.56 5.82 -25.68
N ILE A 21 13.56 5.76 -24.81
CA ILE A 21 13.61 4.98 -23.58
C ILE A 21 12.93 3.67 -23.90
N LYS A 22 13.69 2.56 -23.88
CA LYS A 22 13.09 1.22 -23.90
C LYS A 22 12.08 1.17 -22.77
N GLN A 23 10.80 1.22 -23.11
CA GLN A 23 9.73 1.07 -22.12
C GLN A 23 9.84 -0.38 -21.64
N HIS A 24 10.55 -0.59 -20.52
CA HIS A 24 10.49 -1.83 -19.77
C HIS A 24 9.09 -1.93 -19.16
N ARG A 25 8.13 -2.30 -20.01
CA ARG A 25 6.78 -2.64 -19.60
C ARG A 25 6.88 -4.04 -19.01
N PHE A 26 6.89 -4.10 -17.68
CA PHE A 26 6.69 -5.36 -16.99
C PHE A 26 5.33 -5.91 -17.41
N ASP A 27 5.32 -7.16 -17.88
CA ASP A 27 4.08 -7.87 -18.18
C ASP A 27 3.34 -8.10 -16.85
N SER A 28 2.34 -7.26 -16.61
CA SER A 28 1.51 -7.29 -15.40
C SER A 28 0.30 -8.23 -15.54
N SER A 29 0.21 -9.02 -16.62
CA SER A 29 -0.89 -9.99 -16.83
C SER A 29 -0.99 -11.04 -15.71
N LYS A 30 0.14 -11.38 -15.09
CA LYS A 30 0.20 -12.33 -13.95
C LYS A 30 0.39 -11.65 -12.59
N HIS A 31 0.36 -10.32 -12.54
CA HIS A 31 0.52 -9.61 -11.27
C HIS A 31 -0.75 -9.81 -10.43
N PRO A 32 -0.66 -10.05 -9.10
CA PRO A 32 -1.81 -10.16 -8.21
C PRO A 32 -2.54 -8.81 -7.98
N ILE A 33 -2.58 -7.94 -9.00
CA ILE A 33 -3.47 -6.78 -9.02
C ILE A 33 -4.79 -7.29 -9.59
N ILE A 34 -5.86 -7.14 -8.82
CA ILE A 34 -7.22 -7.44 -9.29
C ILE A 34 -7.51 -6.55 -10.51
N GLN A 35 -7.38 -7.11 -11.71
CA GLN A 35 -7.74 -6.43 -12.95
C GLN A 35 -9.25 -6.56 -13.16
N SER A 36 -10.02 -5.74 -12.43
CA SER A 36 -11.46 -5.67 -12.66
C SER A 36 -11.74 -4.91 -13.96
N THR A 37 -12.46 -5.54 -14.88
CA THR A 37 -12.99 -4.89 -16.10
C THR A 37 -14.21 -4.01 -15.81
N GLN A 38 -14.78 -4.13 -14.61
CA GLN A 38 -15.87 -3.27 -14.18
C GLN A 38 -15.33 -1.88 -13.89
N LYS A 39 -15.99 -0.86 -14.44
CA LYS A 39 -15.72 0.53 -14.08
C LYS A 39 -15.88 0.65 -12.56
N CYS A 40 -14.79 0.95 -11.85
CA CYS A 40 -14.85 1.37 -10.47
C CYS A 40 -15.51 2.76 -10.42
N ALA A 41 -16.84 2.76 -10.51
CA ALA A 41 -17.68 3.96 -10.46
C ALA A 41 -17.98 4.38 -9.01
N ALA A 42 -17.75 3.46 -8.06
CA ALA A 42 -17.78 3.78 -6.65
C ALA A 42 -16.58 4.69 -6.33
N ARG A 43 -16.87 5.98 -6.20
CA ARG A 43 -15.94 6.91 -5.56
C ARG A 43 -15.74 6.34 -4.15
N MET A 44 -14.59 5.75 -3.88
CA MET A 44 -14.21 5.38 -2.51
C MET A 44 -14.09 6.69 -1.75
N THR A 45 -15.18 7.16 -1.17
CA THR A 45 -15.13 8.04 -0.01
C THR A 45 -14.51 7.19 1.07
N THR A 46 -13.23 7.41 1.32
CA THR A 46 -12.50 6.75 2.39
C THR A 46 -13.34 6.91 3.66
N MET A 47 -13.81 5.79 4.25
CA MET A 47 -14.54 5.83 5.52
C MET A 47 -13.56 6.07 6.67
N LEU A 48 -12.90 7.23 6.63
CA LEU A 48 -12.02 7.70 7.68
C LEU A 48 -12.88 8.51 8.65
N SER A 49 -12.61 8.35 9.94
CA SER A 49 -13.09 9.29 10.93
C SER A 49 -12.49 10.67 10.68
N ALA A 50 -13.16 11.73 11.15
CA ALA A 50 -12.65 13.09 11.03
C ALA A 50 -11.23 13.24 11.63
N GLN A 51 -10.90 12.47 12.67
CA GLN A 51 -9.57 12.45 13.27
C GLN A 51 -8.52 11.86 12.31
N GLU A 52 -8.83 10.75 11.66
CA GLU A 52 -7.92 10.12 10.69
C GLU A 52 -7.71 10.99 9.45
N GLU A 53 -8.74 11.73 9.02
CA GLU A 53 -8.61 12.71 7.94
C GLU A 53 -7.65 13.85 8.30
N GLN A 54 -7.78 14.40 9.51
CA GLN A 54 -6.86 15.43 10.02
C GLN A 54 -5.42 14.92 10.14
N MET A 55 -5.22 13.68 10.59
CA MET A 55 -3.89 13.05 10.60
C MET A 55 -3.31 12.93 9.18
N LEU A 56 -4.14 12.54 8.22
CA LEU A 56 -3.75 12.45 6.82
C LEU A 56 -3.41 13.79 6.20
N GLU A 57 -4.15 14.84 6.54
CA GLU A 57 -3.83 16.21 6.15
C GLU A 57 -2.48 16.65 6.74
N GLY A 58 -2.23 16.38 8.02
CA GLY A 58 -0.95 16.62 8.67
C GLY A 58 0.22 15.90 7.98
N LEU A 59 0.04 14.64 7.60
CA LEU A 59 1.05 13.85 6.86
C LEU A 59 1.28 14.41 5.45
N THR A 60 0.20 14.75 4.75
CA THR A 60 0.25 15.34 3.40
C THR A 60 1.06 16.63 3.43
N ASN A 61 0.79 17.51 4.40
CA ASN A 61 1.46 18.79 4.56
C ASN A 61 2.92 18.63 5.01
N SER A 62 3.18 17.75 5.96
CA SER A 62 4.52 17.55 6.54
C SER A 62 5.49 16.89 5.56
N LEU A 63 5.00 15.93 4.77
CA LEU A 63 5.80 15.15 3.82
C LEU A 63 5.72 15.70 2.39
N GLN A 64 4.96 16.79 2.18
CA GLN A 64 4.72 17.41 0.88
C GLN A 64 4.35 16.39 -0.20
N CYS A 65 3.47 15.45 0.14
CA CYS A 65 3.07 14.35 -0.74
C CYS A 65 1.57 14.42 -1.04
N ASN A 66 1.11 13.72 -2.08
CA ASN A 66 -0.33 13.63 -2.35
C ASN A 66 -1.03 12.68 -1.37
N GLN A 67 -2.34 12.82 -1.22
CA GLN A 67 -3.14 12.05 -0.25
C GLN A 67 -3.00 10.52 -0.43
N ARG A 68 -2.83 10.02 -1.67
CA ARG A 68 -2.62 8.60 -1.92
C ARG A 68 -1.30 8.09 -1.33
N GLU A 69 -0.23 8.87 -1.45
CA GLU A 69 1.06 8.53 -0.85
C GLU A 69 1.00 8.65 0.68
N ALA A 70 0.33 9.67 1.21
CA ALA A 70 0.12 9.81 2.65
C ALA A 70 -0.63 8.61 3.26
N ILE A 71 -1.70 8.12 2.60
CA ILE A 71 -2.42 6.91 3.00
C ILE A 71 -1.50 5.69 2.99
N ARG A 72 -0.67 5.53 1.95
CA ARG A 72 0.25 4.39 1.84
C ARG A 72 1.28 4.41 2.97
N ILE A 73 1.84 5.57 3.29
CA ILE A 73 2.81 5.75 4.37
C ILE A 73 2.16 5.43 5.72
N ALA A 74 0.96 5.96 5.98
CA ALA A 74 0.22 5.71 7.21
C ALA A 74 -0.05 4.20 7.41
N LEU A 75 -0.56 3.52 6.37
CA LEU A 75 -0.80 2.07 6.40
C LEU A 75 0.48 1.27 6.63
N TYR A 76 1.57 1.65 5.96
CA TYR A 76 2.87 0.99 6.11
C TYR A 76 3.38 1.09 7.55
N GLU A 77 3.38 2.28 8.14
CA GLU A 77 3.86 2.48 9.51
C GLU A 77 2.96 1.83 10.57
N ALA A 78 1.64 1.88 10.38
CA ALA A 78 0.69 1.16 11.23
C ALA A 78 0.95 -0.35 11.21
N SER A 79 1.12 -0.93 10.01
CA SER A 79 1.40 -2.36 9.83
C SER A 79 2.77 -2.75 10.38
N ARG A 80 3.79 -1.90 10.18
CA ARG A 80 5.15 -2.13 10.67
C ARG A 80 5.21 -2.16 12.20
N SER A 81 4.45 -1.29 12.84
CA SER A 81 4.35 -1.23 14.30
C SER A 81 3.72 -2.51 14.87
N GLY A 82 2.63 -2.99 14.25
CA GLY A 82 2.02 -4.27 14.62
C GLY A 82 2.96 -5.47 14.43
N LEU A 83 3.69 -5.52 13.32
CA LEU A 83 4.65 -6.59 13.04
C LEU A 83 5.79 -6.64 14.09
N LYS A 84 6.32 -5.48 14.47
CA LYS A 84 7.36 -5.38 15.52
C LYS A 84 6.86 -5.89 16.87
N ALA A 85 5.62 -5.55 17.24
CA ALA A 85 5.01 -6.03 18.48
C ALA A 85 4.82 -7.55 18.46
N LEU A 86 4.34 -8.11 17.35
CA LEU A 86 4.19 -9.56 17.21
C LEU A 86 5.53 -10.29 17.35
N GLN A 87 6.57 -9.80 16.67
CA GLN A 87 7.91 -10.39 16.72
C GLN A 87 8.52 -10.35 18.13
N SER A 88 8.30 -9.27 18.89
CA SER A 88 8.82 -9.16 20.25
C SER A 88 8.10 -10.13 21.21
N THR A 89 6.79 -10.33 21.02
CA THR A 89 6.03 -11.34 21.76
C THR A 89 6.51 -12.76 21.45
N SER A 90 6.69 -13.12 20.18
CA SER A 90 7.19 -14.44 19.78
C SER A 90 8.57 -14.73 20.39
N ARG A 91 9.52 -13.78 20.31
CA ARG A 91 10.85 -13.92 20.92
C ARG A 91 10.81 -14.05 22.45
N SER A 92 9.81 -13.46 23.10
CA SER A 92 9.63 -13.56 24.55
C SER A 92 9.06 -14.92 24.93
N GLN A 93 8.13 -15.44 24.13
CA GLN A 93 7.58 -16.79 24.28
C GLN A 93 8.65 -17.86 24.06
N GLU A 94 9.47 -17.74 23.02
CA GLU A 94 10.59 -18.66 22.75
C GLU A 94 11.58 -18.71 23.92
N ARG A 95 11.94 -17.54 24.47
CA ARG A 95 12.81 -17.46 25.66
C ARG A 95 12.19 -18.10 26.89
N GLN A 96 10.89 -17.91 27.10
CA GLN A 96 10.17 -18.55 28.21
C GLN A 96 10.09 -20.08 28.03
N GLN A 97 9.88 -20.56 26.80
CA GLN A 97 9.86 -22.00 26.51
C GLN A 97 11.24 -22.63 26.71
N GLN A 98 12.31 -21.98 26.25
CA GLN A 98 13.68 -22.44 26.50
C GLN A 98 14.03 -22.44 27.99
N ALA A 99 13.65 -21.40 28.73
CA ALA A 99 13.88 -21.33 30.17
C ALA A 99 13.09 -22.41 30.93
N ARG A 100 11.87 -22.73 30.50
CA ARG A 100 11.06 -23.84 31.05
C ARG A 100 11.71 -25.19 30.73
N ALA A 101 12.05 -25.44 29.47
CA ALA A 101 12.72 -26.67 29.06
C ALA A 101 14.07 -26.87 29.80
N MET A 102 14.82 -25.80 30.03
CA MET A 102 16.06 -25.85 30.81
C MET A 102 15.80 -26.13 32.30
N ARG A 103 14.75 -25.57 32.90
CA ARG A 103 14.35 -25.89 34.28
C ARG A 103 13.92 -27.36 34.41
N ASP A 104 13.15 -27.86 33.45
CA ASP A 104 12.69 -29.24 33.43
C ASP A 104 13.87 -30.21 33.26
N ALA A 105 14.84 -29.88 32.39
CA ALA A 105 16.08 -30.66 32.22
C ALA A 105 16.96 -30.69 33.48
N LEU A 106 16.89 -29.66 34.32
CA LEU A 106 17.60 -29.58 35.61
C LEU A 106 16.80 -30.21 36.77
N GLY A 107 15.60 -30.75 36.50
CA GLY A 107 14.76 -31.37 37.54
C GLY A 107 14.23 -30.37 38.58
N LEU A 108 14.19 -29.09 38.26
CA LEU A 108 13.73 -28.00 39.16
C LEU A 108 12.22 -27.73 39.03
N SER A 109 11.49 -28.59 38.33
CA SER A 109 10.03 -28.56 38.22
C SER A 109 9.40 -29.19 39.47
N GLY A 110 9.07 -28.36 40.46
CA GLY A 110 8.28 -28.72 41.65
C GLY A 110 6.85 -28.19 41.55
#